data_AF-A0A2N9X9S8-F1
#
_entry.id   AF-A0A2N9X9S8-F1
#
_cell.length_a   1.000
_cell.length_b   1.000
_cell.length_c   1.000
_cell.angle_alpha   90.00
_cell.angle_beta   90.00
_cell.angle_gamma   90.00
#
_symmetry.space_group_name_H-M   'P 1'
#
loop_
_entity.id
_entity.type
_entity.pdbx_description
1 polymer ?
#
loop_
_entity_poly.entity_id
_entity_poly.type
_entity_poly.pdbx_seq_one_letter_code
_entity_poly.pdbx_strand_id
1 'polypeptide(L)'
;MDNKTSKDVGAKTKAQLKAEAKQQQQLEIKRNKRFDFLKYTFSAILIAAGILAFYTLDAQLPLYIRYLFPLIGVVAAIVIVFFWSTGGRELTAYVRDCVSEARKVVWPERNEALRMTLFVLIFVAVLSLFIWGVDSLISWLLFDIFMKRS
;
A
#
# COMPACT_ATOMS: atom_id res chain seq x y z
N MET A 1 35.71 6.31 59.76
CA MET A 1 34.37 5.89 59.33
C MET A 1 34.39 5.88 57.80
N ASP A 2 33.37 5.29 57.15
CA ASP A 2 32.87 5.71 55.84
C ASP A 2 33.76 5.67 54.56
N ASN A 3 34.30 4.50 54.17
CA ASN A 3 34.70 4.22 52.76
C ASN A 3 33.68 3.33 52.00
N LYS A 4 32.62 2.85 52.67
CA LYS A 4 31.55 2.10 51.99
C LYS A 4 30.51 3.02 51.36
N THR A 5 30.22 4.17 51.99
CA THR A 5 29.18 5.12 51.56
C THR A 5 29.47 5.76 50.20
N SER A 6 30.71 6.14 49.88
CA SER A 6 31.01 6.82 48.60
C SER A 6 30.81 5.92 47.37
N LYS A 7 31.24 4.64 47.45
CA LYS A 7 31.06 3.66 46.36
C LYS A 7 29.60 3.20 46.23
N ASP A 8 28.91 2.98 47.35
CA ASP A 8 27.49 2.61 47.37
C ASP A 8 26.59 3.76 46.88
N VAL A 9 26.92 5.01 47.20
CA VAL A 9 26.22 6.20 46.69
C VAL A 9 26.44 6.33 45.19
N GLY A 10 27.66 6.22 44.68
CA GLY A 10 27.94 6.29 43.24
C GLY A 10 27.29 5.16 42.41
N ALA A 11 27.20 3.95 42.96
CA ALA A 11 26.47 2.83 42.34
C ALA A 11 24.95 3.05 42.34
N LYS A 12 24.39 3.58 43.44
CA LYS A 12 22.97 3.95 43.54
C LYS A 12 22.63 5.12 42.61
N THR A 13 23.49 6.13 42.46
CA THR A 13 23.28 7.25 41.55
C THR A 13 23.22 6.81 40.09
N LYS A 14 24.07 5.88 39.65
CA LYS A 14 23.99 5.33 38.28
C LYS A 14 22.72 4.52 38.04
N ALA A 15 22.29 3.74 39.03
CA ALA A 15 21.04 2.99 38.96
C ALA A 15 19.81 3.92 38.92
N GLN A 16 19.83 5.01 39.69
CA GLN A 16 18.79 6.04 39.72
C GLN A 16 18.75 6.85 38.43
N LEU A 17 19.89 7.32 37.93
CA LEU A 17 19.99 8.01 36.63
C LEU A 17 19.49 7.15 35.47
N LYS A 18 19.78 5.84 35.48
CA LYS A 18 19.25 4.90 34.49
C LYS A 18 17.75 4.66 34.65
N ALA A 19 17.23 4.65 35.88
CA ALA A 19 15.80 4.54 36.15
C ALA A 19 15.05 5.80 35.69
N GLU A 20 15.59 6.99 35.96
CA GLU A 20 15.05 8.27 35.51
C GLU A 20 15.13 8.43 33.99
N ALA A 21 16.24 8.06 33.34
CA ALA A 21 16.34 8.04 31.88
C ALA A 21 15.37 7.06 31.23
N LYS A 22 15.14 5.88 31.85
CA LYS A 22 14.15 4.91 31.39
C LYS A 22 12.72 5.41 31.61
N GLN A 23 12.46 6.14 32.70
CA GLN A 23 11.19 6.81 32.94
C GLN A 23 10.94 7.93 31.92
N GLN A 24 11.94 8.75 31.62
CA GLN A 24 11.87 9.79 30.59
C GLN A 24 11.62 9.20 29.20
N GLN A 25 12.33 8.13 28.83
CA GLN A 25 12.07 7.40 27.59
C GLN A 25 10.66 6.81 27.55
N GLN A 26 10.16 6.25 28.66
CA GLN A 26 8.79 5.74 28.73
C GLN A 26 7.73 6.85 28.65
N LEU A 27 8.00 8.03 29.20
CA LEU A 27 7.12 9.20 29.08
C LEU A 27 7.07 9.71 27.64
N GLU A 28 8.21 9.81 26.96
CA GLU A 28 8.31 10.17 25.54
C GLU A 28 7.54 9.18 24.65
N ILE A 29 7.72 7.87 24.87
CA ILE A 29 7.02 6.81 24.12
C ILE A 29 5.51 6.87 24.41
N LYS A 30 5.09 7.03 25.68
CA LYS A 30 3.68 7.17 26.05
C LYS A 30 3.06 8.42 25.45
N ARG A 31 3.79 9.54 25.44
CA ARG A 31 3.36 10.82 24.86
C ARG A 31 3.17 10.69 23.35
N ASN A 32 4.14 10.13 22.63
CA ASN A 32 4.02 9.91 21.18
C ASN A 32 2.85 8.97 20.87
N LYS A 33 2.69 7.87 21.63
CA LYS A 33 1.55 6.95 21.47
C LYS A 33 0.19 7.63 21.67
N ARG A 34 0.07 8.57 22.61
CA ARG A 34 -1.16 9.36 22.81
C ARG A 34 -1.42 10.32 21.66
N PHE A 35 -0.37 10.98 21.15
CA PHE A 35 -0.49 11.84 19.98
C PHE A 35 -0.85 11.07 18.72
N ASP A 36 -0.28 9.88 18.52
CA ASP A 36 -0.62 9.02 17.38
C ASP A 36 -2.07 8.54 17.48
N PHE A 37 -2.50 8.07 18.66
CA PHE A 37 -3.89 7.69 18.90
C PHE A 37 -4.87 8.83 18.63
N LEU A 38 -4.58 10.04 19.13
CA LEU A 38 -5.43 11.22 18.92
C LEU A 38 -5.54 11.57 17.42
N LYS A 39 -4.45 11.48 16.66
CA LYS A 39 -4.45 11.69 15.20
C LYS A 39 -5.30 10.63 14.48
N TYR A 40 -5.21 9.36 14.87
CA TYR A 40 -6.02 8.29 14.29
C TYR A 40 -7.51 8.46 14.61
N THR A 41 -7.85 8.82 15.85
CA THR A 41 -9.24 9.11 16.25
C THR A 41 -9.82 10.29 15.47
N PHE A 42 -9.04 11.35 15.29
CA PHE A 42 -9.46 12.50 14.48
C PHE A 42 -9.72 12.12 13.02
N SER A 43 -8.89 11.25 12.45
CA SER A 43 -9.05 10.71 11.09
C SER A 43 -10.33 9.90 10.95
N ALA A 44 -10.61 9.03 11.93
CA ALA A 44 -11.82 8.21 11.96
C ALA A 44 -13.09 9.07 12.06
N ILE A 45 -13.06 10.13 12.87
CA ILE A 45 -14.16 11.10 12.98
C ILE A 45 -14.38 11.85 11.66
N LEU A 46 -13.31 12.25 10.98
CA LEU A 46 -13.40 12.98 9.71
C LEU A 46 -14.01 12.12 8.59
N ILE A 47 -13.65 10.83 8.54
CA ILE A 47 -14.24 9.85 7.60
C ILE A 47 -15.73 9.63 7.93
N ALA A 48 -16.05 9.41 9.21
CA ALA A 48 -17.42 9.26 9.65
C ALA A 48 -18.27 10.50 9.34
N ALA A 49 -17.71 11.70 9.52
CA ALA A 49 -18.36 12.96 9.17
C ALA A 49 -18.57 13.11 7.66
N GLY A 50 -17.61 12.69 6.83
CA GLY A 50 -17.76 12.68 5.37
C GLY A 50 -18.86 11.72 4.89
N ILE A 51 -18.97 10.54 5.50
CA ILE A 51 -20.04 9.58 5.25
C ILE A 51 -21.39 10.16 5.71
N LEU A 52 -21.44 10.75 6.91
CA LEU A 52 -22.66 11.32 7.45
C LEU A 52 -23.17 12.51 6.61
N ALA A 53 -22.25 13.36 6.13
CA ALA A 53 -22.56 14.45 5.20
C ALA A 53 -23.13 13.92 3.86
N PHE A 54 -22.63 12.79 3.36
CA PHE A 54 -23.19 12.16 2.16
C PHE A 54 -24.63 11.68 2.35
N TYR A 55 -24.94 11.12 3.52
CA TYR A 55 -26.29 10.65 3.85
C TYR A 55 -27.28 11.77 4.17
N THR A 56 -26.83 12.89 4.76
CA THR A 56 -27.73 14.01 5.10
C THR A 56 -28.00 14.94 3.92
N LEU A 57 -27.16 14.95 2.89
CA LEU A 57 -27.36 15.74 1.65
C LEU A 57 -28.32 15.06 0.65
N ASP A 58 -29.33 14.33 1.14
CA ASP A 58 -30.29 13.60 0.31
C ASP A 58 -31.45 14.46 -0.28
N ALA A 59 -31.33 15.79 -0.31
CA ALA A 59 -32.52 16.63 -0.47
C ALA A 59 -32.78 17.30 -1.83
N GLN A 60 -31.82 17.64 -2.71
CA GLN A 60 -32.16 18.46 -3.91
C GLN A 60 -31.11 18.64 -5.03
N LEU A 61 -29.92 18.02 -4.98
CA LEU A 61 -28.80 18.35 -5.89
C LEU A 61 -28.63 17.37 -7.07
N PRO A 62 -28.16 17.85 -8.23
CA PRO A 62 -27.96 17.02 -9.42
C PRO A 62 -26.87 15.95 -9.23
N LEU A 63 -27.05 14.80 -9.89
CA LEU A 63 -26.36 13.52 -9.64
C LEU A 63 -24.83 13.61 -9.60
N TYR A 64 -24.22 14.51 -10.36
CA TYR A 64 -22.76 14.67 -10.47
C TYR A 64 -22.13 15.36 -9.25
N ILE A 65 -22.80 16.33 -8.63
CA ILE A 65 -22.29 17.02 -7.42
C ILE A 65 -22.31 16.06 -6.22
N ARG A 66 -23.30 15.17 -6.17
CA ARG A 66 -23.50 14.20 -5.09
C ARG A 66 -22.33 13.23 -4.92
N TYR A 67 -21.70 12.79 -6.00
CA TYR A 67 -20.52 11.90 -5.92
C TYR A 67 -19.21 12.68 -5.76
N LEU A 68 -19.13 13.91 -6.28
CA LEU A 68 -17.90 14.69 -6.27
C LEU A 68 -17.57 15.26 -4.88
N PHE A 69 -18.57 15.70 -4.12
CA PHE A 69 -18.39 16.27 -2.78
C PHE A 69 -17.85 15.28 -1.72
N PRO A 70 -18.39 14.06 -1.57
CA PRO A 70 -17.83 13.05 -0.67
C PRO A 70 -16.47 12.55 -1.18
N LEU A 71 -16.26 12.46 -2.50
CA LEU A 71 -14.97 12.06 -3.07
C LEU A 71 -13.88 13.07 -2.71
N ILE A 72 -14.14 14.37 -2.89
CA ILE A 72 -13.19 15.43 -2.50
C ILE A 72 -12.98 15.45 -0.98
N GLY A 73 -14.04 15.28 -0.19
CA GLY A 73 -13.93 15.23 1.28
C GLY A 73 -13.08 14.06 1.77
N VAL A 74 -13.27 12.88 1.20
CA VAL A 74 -12.49 11.67 1.51
C VAL A 74 -11.06 11.81 1.03
N VAL A 75 -10.83 12.32 -0.18
CA VAL A 75 -9.47 12.55 -0.71
C VAL A 75 -8.73 13.60 0.12
N ALA A 76 -9.37 14.71 0.48
CA ALA A 76 -8.78 15.73 1.34
C ALA A 76 -8.49 15.19 2.75
N ALA A 77 -9.40 14.40 3.33
CA ALA A 77 -9.17 13.72 4.60
C ALA A 77 -7.96 12.79 4.53
N ILE A 78 -7.85 11.96 3.49
CA ILE A 78 -6.71 11.07 3.27
C ILE A 78 -5.42 11.89 3.13
N VAL A 79 -5.40 12.95 2.32
CA VAL A 79 -4.23 13.79 2.09
C VAL A 79 -3.79 14.49 3.38
N ILE A 80 -4.72 15.09 4.13
CA ILE A 80 -4.41 15.78 5.39
C ILE A 80 -3.88 14.79 6.43
N VAL A 81 -4.50 13.63 6.58
CA VAL A 81 -4.05 12.58 7.50
C VAL A 81 -2.68 12.05 7.10
N PHE A 82 -2.45 11.86 5.81
CA PHE A 82 -1.17 11.39 5.28
C PHE A 82 -0.04 12.42 5.47
N PHE A 83 -0.34 13.71 5.33
CA PHE A 83 0.62 14.79 5.53
C PHE A 83 0.89 15.09 7.02
N TRP A 84 -0.09 14.89 7.90
CA TRP A 84 0.03 15.22 9.33
C TRP A 84 0.44 14.04 10.22
N SER A 85 0.26 12.81 9.73
CA SER A 85 0.61 11.61 10.50
C SER A 85 2.12 11.39 10.49
N THR A 86 2.65 11.12 11.69
CA THR A 86 4.03 10.73 11.97
C THR A 86 4.47 9.53 11.12
N GLY A 87 3.53 8.67 10.71
CA GLY A 87 3.77 7.55 9.78
C GLY A 87 4.06 7.96 8.33
N GLY A 88 3.68 9.17 7.87
CA GLY A 88 3.97 9.62 6.50
C GLY A 88 5.47 9.78 6.23
N ARG A 89 6.24 10.20 7.25
CA ARG A 89 7.72 10.30 7.15
C ARG A 89 8.40 8.94 7.17
N GLU A 90 7.91 8.00 7.96
CA GLU A 90 8.43 6.62 7.97
C GLU A 90 8.08 5.88 6.68
N LEU A 91 6.87 6.06 6.15
CA LEU A 91 6.45 5.48 4.88
C LEU A 91 7.22 6.05 3.70
N THR A 92 7.48 7.36 3.67
CA THR A 92 8.30 7.97 2.62
C THR A 92 9.76 7.52 2.69
N ALA A 93 10.31 7.34 3.90
CA ALA A 93 11.62 6.72 4.09
C ALA A 93 11.62 5.25 3.62
N TYR A 94 10.61 4.46 3.99
CA TYR A 94 10.45 3.08 3.54
C TYR A 94 10.34 2.97 2.01
N VAL A 95 9.53 3.81 1.36
CA VAL A 95 9.40 3.86 -0.11
C VAL A 95 10.74 4.20 -0.75
N ARG A 96 11.47 5.17 -0.21
CA ARG A 96 12.82 5.51 -0.69
C ARG A 96 13.76 4.32 -0.58
N ASP A 97 13.72 3.60 0.53
CA ASP A 97 14.56 2.44 0.77
C ASP A 97 14.17 1.27 -0.18
N CYS A 98 12.87 1.02 -0.40
CA CYS A 98 12.37 0.07 -1.40
C CYS A 98 12.81 0.42 -2.83
N VAL A 99 12.78 1.69 -3.23
CA VAL A 99 13.26 2.14 -4.54
C VAL A 99 14.77 1.95 -4.66
N SER A 100 15.51 2.22 -3.60
CA SER A 100 16.96 2.01 -3.58
C SER A 100 17.31 0.52 -3.73
N GLU A 101 16.54 -0.38 -3.12
CA GLU A 101 16.71 -1.83 -3.22
C GLU A 101 16.25 -2.36 -4.59
N ALA A 102 15.12 -1.85 -5.11
CA ALA A 102 14.62 -2.19 -6.44
C ALA A 102 15.62 -1.81 -7.56
N ARG A 103 16.44 -0.77 -7.34
CA ARG A 103 17.55 -0.41 -8.24
C ARG A 103 18.75 -1.36 -8.15
N LYS A 104 18.91 -2.11 -7.05
CA LYS A 104 19.94 -3.16 -6.91
C LYS A 104 19.54 -4.45 -7.61
N VAL A 105 18.24 -4.65 -7.86
CA VAL A 105 17.76 -5.71 -8.73
C VAL A 105 18.23 -5.36 -10.14
N VAL A 106 19.31 -6.02 -10.57
CA VAL A 106 19.79 -5.98 -11.94
C VAL A 106 18.73 -6.64 -12.82
N TRP A 107 17.78 -5.84 -13.27
CA TRP A 107 16.80 -6.31 -14.23
C TRP A 107 17.57 -6.76 -15.47
N PRO A 108 17.26 -7.97 -15.98
CA PRO A 108 17.90 -8.51 -17.15
C PRO A 108 17.84 -7.50 -18.30
N GLU A 109 18.85 -7.53 -19.15
CA GLU A 109 18.99 -6.59 -20.24
C GLU A 109 17.71 -6.61 -21.12
N ARG A 110 17.24 -5.42 -21.52
CA ARG A 110 15.92 -5.27 -22.18
C ARG A 110 15.82 -6.12 -23.44
N ASN A 111 16.94 -6.34 -24.14
CA ASN A 111 16.94 -7.12 -25.38
C ASN A 111 16.79 -8.63 -25.10
N GLU A 112 17.36 -9.14 -24.00
CA GLU A 112 17.12 -10.52 -23.54
C GLU A 112 15.65 -10.75 -23.17
N ALA A 113 15.07 -9.86 -22.36
CA ALA A 113 13.66 -9.95 -21.95
C ALA A 113 12.71 -9.92 -23.16
N LEU A 114 12.94 -8.98 -24.09
CA LEU A 114 12.14 -8.87 -25.31
C LEU A 114 12.31 -10.09 -26.22
N ARG A 115 13.51 -10.66 -26.34
CA ARG A 115 13.74 -11.86 -27.13
C ARG A 115 12.94 -13.05 -26.59
N MET A 116 12.90 -13.22 -25.27
CA MET A 116 12.11 -14.29 -24.65
C MET A 116 10.61 -14.09 -24.88
N THR A 117 10.08 -12.87 -24.71
CA THR A 117 8.67 -12.58 -24.99
C THR A 117 8.33 -12.75 -26.47
N LEU A 118 9.20 -12.31 -27.37
CA LEU A 118 9.00 -12.46 -28.81
C LEU A 118 8.94 -13.94 -29.22
N PHE A 119 9.81 -14.77 -28.65
CA PHE A 119 9.78 -16.21 -28.88
C PHE A 119 8.43 -16.82 -28.45
N VAL A 120 7.93 -16.44 -27.28
CA VAL A 120 6.61 -16.89 -26.80
C VAL A 120 5.47 -16.38 -27.71
N LEU A 121 5.53 -15.13 -28.17
CA LEU A 121 4.52 -14.59 -29.10
C LEU A 121 4.48 -15.34 -30.42
N ILE A 122 5.64 -15.62 -31.01
CA ILE A 122 5.74 -16.41 -32.24
C ILE A 122 5.20 -17.83 -32.01
N PHE A 123 5.59 -18.45 -30.89
CA PHE A 123 5.12 -19.79 -30.53
C PHE A 123 3.60 -19.85 -30.40
N VAL A 124 2.98 -18.91 -29.68
CA VAL A 124 1.52 -18.84 -29.53
C VAL A 124 0.84 -18.50 -30.86
N ALA A 125 1.42 -17.64 -31.70
CA ALA A 125 0.88 -17.34 -33.03
C ALA A 125 0.85 -18.59 -33.93
N VAL A 126 1.91 -19.40 -33.92
CA VAL A 126 1.96 -20.67 -34.67
C VAL A 126 0.92 -21.66 -34.14
N LEU A 127 0.81 -21.82 -32.83
CA LEU A 127 -0.21 -22.68 -32.22
C LEU A 127 -1.63 -22.21 -32.56
N SER A 128 -1.88 -20.90 -32.48
CA SER A 128 -3.17 -20.30 -32.84
C SER A 128 -3.52 -20.57 -34.31
N LEU A 129 -2.54 -20.44 -35.22
CA LEU A 129 -2.73 -20.70 -36.64
C LEU A 129 -2.97 -22.20 -36.91
N PHE A 130 -2.27 -23.07 -36.20
CA PHE A 130 -2.44 -24.52 -36.29
C PHE A 130 -3.84 -24.95 -35.84
N ILE A 131 -4.29 -24.49 -34.66
CA ILE A 131 -5.63 -24.75 -34.14
C ILE A 131 -6.68 -24.26 -35.14
N TRP A 132 -6.58 -22.99 -35.56
CA TRP A 132 -7.48 -22.43 -36.56
C TRP A 132 -7.55 -23.25 -37.86
N GLY A 133 -6.41 -23.76 -38.35
CA GLY A 133 -6.37 -24.63 -39.52
C GLY A 133 -7.07 -25.97 -39.30
N VAL A 134 -6.87 -26.60 -38.14
CA VAL A 134 -7.53 -27.86 -37.77
C VAL A 134 -9.03 -27.66 -37.60
N ASP A 135 -9.46 -26.63 -36.88
CA ASP A 135 -10.88 -26.29 -36.71
C ASP A 135 -11.56 -26.01 -38.05
N SER A 136 -10.88 -25.29 -38.95
CA SER A 136 -11.39 -25.03 -40.30
C SER A 136 -11.51 -26.30 -41.13
N LEU A 137 -10.55 -27.22 -41.02
CA LEU A 137 -10.56 -28.50 -41.73
C LEU A 137 -11.66 -29.41 -41.20
N ILE A 138 -11.83 -29.50 -39.88
CA ILE A 138 -12.92 -30.26 -39.24
C ILE A 138 -14.26 -29.67 -39.66
N SER A 139 -14.41 -28.35 -39.60
CA SER A 139 -15.63 -27.67 -40.01
C SER A 139 -15.98 -27.99 -41.48
N TRP A 140 -15.00 -27.88 -42.39
CA TRP A 140 -15.21 -28.21 -43.80
C TRP A 140 -15.60 -29.68 -44.01
N LEU A 141 -14.92 -30.62 -43.35
CA LEU A 141 -15.21 -32.05 -43.44
C LEU A 141 -16.60 -32.39 -42.89
N LEU A 142 -16.97 -31.82 -41.74
CA LEU A 142 -18.28 -32.00 -41.14
C LEU A 142 -19.38 -31.41 -42.02
N PHE A 143 -19.18 -30.21 -42.58
CA PHE A 143 -20.14 -29.60 -43.49
C PHE A 143 -20.29 -30.38 -44.81
N ASP A 144 -19.19 -30.83 -45.44
CA ASP A 144 -19.28 -31.63 -46.66
C ASP A 144 -19.99 -32.98 -46.40
N ILE A 145 -19.65 -33.68 -45.32
CA ILE A 145 -20.28 -34.99 -45.01
C ILE A 145 -21.74 -34.83 -44.59
N PHE A 146 -22.04 -33.85 -43.73
CA PHE A 146 -23.40 -33.67 -43.19
C PHE A 146 -24.35 -33.06 -44.23
N MET A 147 -23.92 -32.03 -44.98
CA MET A 147 -24.80 -31.41 -45.98
C MET A 147 -24.91 -32.21 -47.28
N LYS A 148 -23.90 -32.99 -47.68
CA LYS A 148 -23.97 -33.75 -48.94
C LYS A 148 -24.80 -35.04 -48.82
N ARG A 149 -25.17 -35.45 -47.59
CA ARG A 149 -25.91 -36.69 -47.33
C ARG A 149 -27.38 -36.49 -46.94
N SER A 150 -27.85 -35.26 -46.73
CA SER A 150 -29.28 -34.92 -46.60
C SER A 150 -29.77 -34.12 -47.80
#